data_AF-A0A5B0VML9-F1
#
_entry.id   AF-A0A5B0VML9-F1
#
_cell.length_a   1.000
_cell.length_b   1.000
_cell.length_c   1.000
_cell.angle_alpha   90.00
_cell.angle_beta   90.00
_cell.angle_gamma   90.00
#
_symmetry.space_group_name_H-M   'P 1'
#
loop_
_entity.id
_entity.type
_entity.pdbx_description
1 polymer ?
#
loop_
_entity_poly.entity_id
_entity_poly.type
_entity_poly.pdbx_seq_one_letter_code
_entity_poly.pdbx_strand_id
1 'polypeptide(L)' 'MRNSYLKQLRTQREQLEARLELHIARYCFGDEEVDDGTEAELRQRISEISDEIANLEGERGE' A
#
# COMPACT_ATOMS: atom_id res chain seq x y z
N MET A 1 -13.49 -18.29 -3.00
CA MET A 1 -12.02 -18.19 -3.16
C MET A 1 -11.59 -16.79 -3.58
N ARG A 2 -12.12 -16.22 -4.68
CA ARG A 2 -11.80 -14.85 -5.14
C ARG A 2 -12.13 -13.73 -4.13
N ASN A 3 -13.23 -13.85 -3.39
CA ASN A 3 -13.61 -12.88 -2.35
C ASN A 3 -12.65 -12.90 -1.14
N SER A 4 -12.16 -14.08 -0.76
CA SER A 4 -11.16 -14.24 0.30
C SER A 4 -9.82 -13.61 -0.12
N TYR A 5 -9.43 -13.80 -1.38
CA TYR A 5 -8.24 -13.18 -1.96
C TYR A 5 -8.34 -11.65 -2.00
N LEU A 6 -9.47 -11.10 -2.47
CA LEU A 6 -9.75 -9.66 -2.44
C LEU A 6 -9.68 -9.09 -1.02
N LYS A 7 -10.20 -9.83 -0.03
CA LYS A 7 -10.09 -9.44 1.39
C LYS A 7 -8.63 -9.43 1.85
N GLN A 8 -7.82 -10.41 1.46
CA GLN A 8 -6.39 -10.44 1.79
C GLN A 8 -5.64 -9.26 1.18
N LEU A 9 -5.89 -8.93 -0.10
CA LEU A 9 -5.26 -7.78 -0.75
C LEU A 9 -5.62 -6.45 -0.07
N ARG A 10 -6.89 -6.26 0.30
CA ARG A 10 -7.34 -5.07 1.05
C ARG A 10 -6.63 -4.96 2.40
N THR A 11 -6.56 -6.05 3.16
CA THR A 11 -5.83 -6.07 4.43
C THR A 11 -4.33 -5.81 4.25
N GLN A 12 -3.71 -6.33 3.18
CA GLN A 12 -2.31 -6.05 2.88
C GLN A 12 -2.09 -4.56 2.52
N ARG A 13 -2.98 -3.98 1.73
CA ARG A 13 -2.96 -2.54 1.41
C ARG A 13 -3.04 -1.69 2.68
N GLU A 14 -4.00 -1.97 3.56
CA GLU A 14 -4.15 -1.26 4.85
C GLU A 14 -2.88 -1.34 5.72
N GLN A 15 -2.22 -2.50 5.75
CA GLN A 15 -0.97 -2.68 6.50
C GLN A 15 0.19 -1.86 5.91
N LEU A 16 0.29 -1.77 4.59
CA LEU A 16 1.33 -0.97 3.92
C LEU A 16 1.06 0.53 4.10
N GLU A 17 -0.19 0.96 4.02
CA GLU A 17 -0.58 2.35 4.27
C GLU A 17 -0.24 2.77 5.71
N ALA A 18 -0.56 1.93 6.70
CA ALA A 18 -0.19 2.20 8.09
C ALA A 18 1.34 2.25 8.29
N ARG A 19 2.09 1.39 7.60
CA ARG A 19 3.56 1.39 7.65
C ARG A 19 4.15 2.66 7.02
N LEU A 20 3.57 3.12 5.91
CA LEU A 20 3.95 4.37 5.26
C LEU A 20 3.66 5.57 6.16
N GLU A 21 2.49 5.63 6.78
CA GLU A 21 2.13 6.70 7.73
C GLU A 21 3.09 6.75 8.92
N LEU A 22 3.42 5.59 9.51
CA LEU A 22 4.41 5.50 10.59
C LEU A 22 5.81 5.93 10.14
N HIS A 23 6.20 5.59 8.90
CA HIS A 23 7.47 6.04 8.33
C HIS A 23 7.46 7.57 8.21
N ILE A 24 6.49 8.16 7.51
CA ILE A 24 6.36 9.62 7.35
C ILE A 24 6.35 10.33 8.71
N ALA A 25 5.60 9.83 9.69
CA ALA A 25 5.52 10.42 11.02
C ALA A 25 6.87 10.42 11.76
N ARG A 26 7.72 9.41 11.55
CA ARG A 26 9.07 9.33 12.14
C ARG A 26 10.03 10.36 11.54
N TYR A 27 9.89 10.67 10.25
CA TYR A 27 10.75 11.63 9.55
C TYR A 27 10.21 13.06 9.57
N CYS A 28 8.99 13.28 10.06
CA CYS A 28 8.33 14.59 10.12
C CYS A 28 9.04 15.65 11.01
N PHE A 29 10.03 15.25 11.82
CA PHE A 29 10.74 16.13 12.77
C PHE A 29 12.28 16.09 12.66
N GLY A 30 12.85 15.39 11.67
CA GLY A 30 14.31 15.22 11.52
C GLY A 30 14.89 16.03 10.37
N ASP A 31 15.89 16.88 10.66
CA ASP A 31 16.56 17.79 9.73
C ASP A 31 17.50 17.09 8.70
N GLU A 32 17.50 15.76 8.65
CA GLU A 32 18.31 14.98 7.71
C GLU A 32 17.41 13.89 7.07
N GLU A 33 16.83 14.24 5.92
CA GLU A 33 16.10 13.33 5.04
C GLU A 33 17.06 12.26 4.50
N VAL A 34 17.32 11.22 5.30
CA VAL A 34 17.84 9.96 4.76
C VAL A 34 16.66 9.25 4.11
N ASP A 35 16.37 9.61 2.87
CA ASP A 35 15.50 8.81 1.99
C ASP A 35 16.23 7.48 1.73
N ASP A 36 15.93 6.48 2.55
CA ASP A 36 16.45 5.13 2.40
C ASP A 36 15.71 4.33 1.31
N GLY A 37 14.80 5.00 0.58
CA GLY A 37 13.95 4.40 -0.44
C GLY A 37 12.73 3.67 0.13
N THR A 38 12.55 3.62 1.46
CA THR A 38 11.42 2.92 2.09
C THR A 38 10.08 3.57 1.71
N GLU A 39 9.99 4.90 1.65
CA GLU A 39 8.76 5.57 1.20
C GLU A 39 8.41 5.16 -0.24
N ALA A 40 9.38 5.23 -1.15
CA ALA A 40 9.19 4.92 -2.56
C ALA A 40 8.75 3.46 -2.76
N GLU A 41 9.38 2.52 -2.07
CA GLU A 41 9.02 1.10 -2.10
C GLU A 41 7.59 0.87 -1.58
N LEU A 42 7.24 1.47 -0.44
CA LEU A 42 5.89 1.34 0.13
C LEU A 42 4.82 1.90 -0.81
N ARG A 43 5.06 3.08 -1.40
CA ARG A 43 4.13 3.70 -2.36
C ARG A 43 3.98 2.86 -3.62
N GLN A 44 5.08 2.34 -4.16
CA GLN A 44 5.04 1.43 -5.31
C GLN A 44 4.19 0.21 -4.99
N ARG A 45 4.44 -0.43 -3.85
CA ARG A 45 3.73 -1.65 -3.46
C ARG A 45 2.23 -1.43 -3.20
N ILE A 46 1.87 -0.29 -2.61
CA ILE A 46 0.47 0.12 -2.43
C ILE A 46 -0.21 0.31 -3.80
N SER A 47 0.49 0.91 -4.77
CA SER A 47 -0.04 1.09 -6.12
C SER A 47 -0.33 -0.25 -6.79
N GLU A 48 0.64 -1.17 -6.80
CA GLU A 48 0.49 -2.50 -7.40
C GLU A 48 -0.72 -3.27 -6.84
N ILE A 49 -0.88 -3.26 -5.51
CA ILE A 49 -2.01 -3.94 -4.86
C ILE A 49 -3.33 -3.22 -5.18
N SER A 50 -3.33 -1.89 -5.27
CA SER A 50 -4.51 -1.11 -5.62
C SER A 50 -4.97 -1.39 -7.05
N ASP A 51 -4.04 -1.48 -8.01
CA ASP A 51 -4.32 -1.88 -9.38
C ASP A 51 -4.87 -3.31 -9.46
N GLU A 52 -4.30 -4.23 -8.69
CA GLU A 52 -4.80 -5.61 -8.63
C GLU A 52 -6.22 -5.68 -8.04
N ILE A 53 -6.49 -4.96 -6.96
CA ILE A 53 -7.83 -4.83 -6.39
C ILE A 53 -8.80 -4.28 -7.44
N ALA A 54 -8.43 -3.20 -8.14
CA ALA A 54 -9.27 -2.57 -9.15
C ALA A 54 -9.58 -3.53 -10.31
N ASN A 55 -8.59 -4.30 -10.78
CA ASN A 55 -8.80 -5.32 -11.81
C ASN A 55 -9.78 -6.41 -11.34
N LEU A 56 -9.57 -6.94 -10.13
CA LEU A 56 -10.44 -7.99 -9.57
C LEU A 56 -11.87 -7.50 -9.30
N GLU A 57 -12.06 -6.22 -9.02
CA GLU A 57 -13.37 -5.59 -8.84
C GLU A 57 -14.03 -5.23 -10.17
N GLY A 58 -13.26 -4.78 -11.16
CA GLY A 58 -13.70 -4.47 -12.51
C GLY A 58 -14.22 -5.70 -13.26
N GLU A 59 -13.53 -6.84 -13.14
CA GLU A 59 -13.99 -8.13 -13.66
C GLU A 59 -15.31 -8.63 -13.03
N ARG A 60 -15.82 -7.96 -11.98
CA ARG A 60 -17.10 -8.27 -11.35
C ARG A 60 -18.27 -7.45 -11.92
N GLY A 61 -17.98 -6.47 -12.76
CA GLY A 61 -18.95 -5.55 -13.37
C GLY A 61 -19.32 -5.85 -14.82
N GLU A 62 -18.73 -6.89 -15.42
CA GLU A 62 -18.99 -7.36 -16.80
C GLU A 62 -19.81 -8.66 -16.84
#